data_AF-A0AA37XGW9-F1
#
_entry.id   AF-A0AA37XGW9-F1
#
_cell.length_a   1.000
_cell.length_b   1.000
_cell.length_c   1.000
_cell.angle_alpha   90.00
_cell.angle_beta   90.00
_cell.angle_gamma   90.00
#
_symmetry.space_group_name_H-M   'P 1'
#
loop_
_entity.id
_entity.type
_entity.pdbx_description
1 polymer ?
#
loop_
_entity_poly.entity_id
_entity_poly.type
_entity_poly.pdbx_seq_one_letter_code
_entity_poly.pdbx_strand_id
1 'polypeptide(L)'
;MPPPDASPAHVVQATIDAVNAGDLEMVRRLGQDGGSPFEIWVETGATMRDAQILQTLSESDYNEYAFYQDAVNVQVSFIPEGTDESMPAGRSITWGFLLTDVSGSWRVFDSGQG
;
A
#
# COMPACT_ATOMS: atom_id res chain seq x y z
N MET A 1 -5.88 13.33 3.56
CA MET A 1 -4.90 13.31 2.45
C MET A 1 -3.54 13.73 2.99
N PRO A 2 -2.46 12.97 2.71
CA PRO A 2 -1.09 13.34 3.08
C PRO A 2 -0.69 14.68 2.45
N PRO A 3 0.26 15.42 3.07
CA PRO A 3 0.85 16.58 2.42
C PRO A 3 1.61 16.18 1.15
N PRO A 4 1.80 17.10 0.18
CA PRO A 4 2.46 16.77 -1.10
C PRO A 4 3.88 16.19 -0.94
N ASP A 5 4.62 16.63 0.07
CA ASP A 5 5.97 16.21 0.40
C ASP A 5 6.02 15.02 1.39
N ALA A 6 4.90 14.33 1.60
CA ALA A 6 4.83 13.16 2.46
C ALA A 6 5.83 12.09 2.00
N SER A 7 6.49 11.42 2.94
CA SER A 7 7.32 10.26 2.64
C SER A 7 6.47 9.09 2.12
N PRO A 8 7.06 8.14 1.38
CA PRO A 8 6.36 6.92 0.95
C PRO A 8 5.67 6.19 2.10
N ALA A 9 6.35 6.08 3.26
CA ALA A 9 5.80 5.48 4.47
C ALA A 9 4.53 6.19 4.97
N HIS A 10 4.49 7.54 4.94
CA HIS A 10 3.29 8.28 5.31
C HIS A 10 2.14 8.09 4.32
N VAL A 11 2.43 7.97 3.02
CA VAL A 11 1.41 7.66 2.02
C VAL A 11 0.83 6.27 2.25
N VAL A 12 1.67 5.28 2.55
CA VAL A 12 1.23 3.92 2.88
C VAL A 12 0.41 3.88 4.15
N GLN A 13 0.81 4.58 5.21
CA GLN A 13 0.01 4.68 6.43
C GLN A 13 -1.39 5.27 6.12
N ALA A 14 -1.45 6.33 5.32
CA ALA A 14 -2.73 6.90 4.91
C ALA A 14 -3.59 5.95 4.07
N THR A 15 -2.97 5.09 3.24
CA THR A 15 -3.68 4.06 2.48
C THR A 15 -4.26 3.00 3.41
N ILE A 16 -3.47 2.52 4.38
CA ILE A 16 -3.93 1.56 5.40
C ILE A 16 -5.11 2.13 6.19
N ASP A 17 -4.99 3.38 6.66
CA ASP A 17 -6.05 4.06 7.41
C ASP A 17 -7.32 4.19 6.57
N ALA A 18 -7.19 4.53 5.28
CA ALA A 18 -8.31 4.65 4.35
C ALA A 18 -8.99 3.30 4.07
N VAL A 19 -8.22 2.22 3.88
CA VAL A 19 -8.77 0.86 3.73
C VAL A 19 -9.54 0.46 4.99
N ASN A 20 -8.93 0.62 6.17
CA ASN A 20 -9.55 0.27 7.45
C ASN A 20 -10.80 1.11 7.76
N ALA A 21 -10.87 2.35 7.28
CA ALA A 21 -12.04 3.21 7.40
C ALA A 21 -13.11 2.96 6.33
N GLY A 22 -12.83 2.13 5.32
CA GLY A 22 -13.71 1.94 4.16
C GLY A 22 -13.82 3.17 3.24
N ASP A 23 -12.80 4.04 3.22
CA ASP A 23 -12.80 5.28 2.45
C ASP A 23 -12.29 5.06 1.02
N LEU A 24 -13.19 4.62 0.14
CA LEU A 24 -12.89 4.32 -1.27
C LEU A 24 -12.36 5.55 -2.03
N GLU A 25 -12.88 6.74 -1.73
CA GLU A 25 -12.48 7.97 -2.40
C GLU A 25 -11.03 8.32 -2.05
N MET A 26 -10.66 8.19 -0.78
CA MET A 26 -9.29 8.41 -0.32
C MET A 26 -8.33 7.35 -0.87
N VAL A 27 -8.72 6.07 -0.90
CA VAL A 27 -7.90 4.99 -1.49
C VAL A 27 -7.63 5.26 -2.98
N ARG A 28 -8.63 5.66 -3.76
CA ARG A 28 -8.45 6.06 -5.18
C ARG A 28 -7.54 7.27 -5.34
N ARG A 29 -7.66 8.26 -4.45
CA ARG A 29 -6.80 9.45 -4.46
C ARG A 29 -5.35 9.09 -4.15
N LEU A 30 -5.09 8.16 -3.26
CA LEU A 30 -3.73 7.73 -2.92
C LEU A 30 -3.12 6.83 -3.99
N GLY A 31 -3.95 6.26 -4.85
CA GLY A 31 -3.54 5.47 -6.01
C GLY A 31 -3.07 6.28 -7.22
N GLN A 32 -2.51 5.59 -8.21
CA GLN A 32 -2.08 6.19 -9.47
C GLN A 32 -3.23 6.21 -10.50
N ASP A 33 -3.27 7.23 -11.36
CA ASP A 33 -4.23 7.35 -12.47
C ASP A 33 -5.72 7.27 -12.08
N GLY A 34 -6.01 7.59 -10.81
CA GLY A 34 -7.37 7.58 -10.25
C GLY A 34 -7.87 6.20 -9.83
N GLY A 35 -7.01 5.18 -9.83
CA GLY A 35 -7.31 3.83 -9.36
C GLY A 35 -6.31 3.33 -8.32
N SER A 36 -6.70 2.31 -7.55
CA SER A 36 -5.84 1.71 -6.52
C SER A 36 -5.99 0.18 -6.43
N PRO A 37 -4.90 -0.57 -6.15
CA PRO A 37 -4.98 -2.01 -5.95
C PRO A 37 -5.84 -2.41 -4.72
N PHE A 38 -6.15 -1.46 -3.83
CA PHE A 38 -6.92 -1.71 -2.61
C PHE A 38 -8.40 -1.33 -2.69
N GLU A 39 -8.92 -0.93 -3.86
CA GLU A 39 -10.35 -0.62 -4.00
C GLU A 39 -11.23 -1.81 -3.63
N ILE A 40 -10.88 -3.01 -4.12
CA ILE A 40 -11.66 -4.21 -3.83
C ILE A 40 -11.67 -4.55 -2.32
N TRP A 41 -10.61 -4.20 -1.59
CA TRP A 41 -10.55 -4.41 -0.14
C TRP A 41 -11.55 -3.51 0.58
N VAL A 42 -11.68 -2.26 0.14
CA VAL A 42 -12.69 -1.36 0.67
C VAL A 42 -14.10 -1.87 0.34
N GLU A 43 -14.33 -2.31 -0.89
CA GLU A 43 -15.64 -2.78 -1.35
C GLU A 43 -16.09 -4.07 -0.64
N THR A 44 -15.16 -4.96 -0.29
CA THR A 44 -15.46 -6.20 0.46
C THR A 44 -15.47 -5.99 1.98
N GLY A 45 -15.08 -4.82 2.47
CA GLY A 45 -14.95 -4.54 3.91
C GLY A 45 -13.74 -5.24 4.55
N ALA A 46 -12.72 -5.54 3.76
CA ALA A 46 -11.46 -6.08 4.25
C ALA A 46 -10.66 -5.02 5.01
N THR A 47 -9.89 -5.47 6.01
CA THR A 47 -9.05 -4.59 6.84
C THR A 47 -7.64 -5.16 7.03
N MET A 48 -6.73 -4.26 7.37
CA MET A 48 -5.33 -4.50 7.70
C MET A 48 -5.14 -4.24 9.20
N ARG A 49 -5.48 -5.23 10.04
CA ARG A 49 -5.39 -5.12 11.50
C ARG A 49 -3.94 -5.21 11.96
N ASP A 50 -3.60 -4.49 13.03
CA ASP A 50 -2.26 -4.44 13.64
C ASP A 50 -1.14 -4.08 12.62
N ALA A 51 -1.46 -3.24 11.64
CA ALA A 51 -0.52 -2.89 10.59
C ALA A 51 0.71 -2.13 11.13
N GLN A 52 1.90 -2.55 10.69
CA GLN A 52 3.19 -1.98 11.05
C GLN A 52 4.07 -1.83 9.82
N ILE A 53 4.54 -0.62 9.56
CA ILE A 53 5.56 -0.37 8.53
C ILE A 53 6.89 -0.90 9.06
N LEU A 54 7.49 -1.85 8.34
CA LEU A 54 8.75 -2.51 8.72
C LEU A 54 9.95 -1.73 8.18
N GLN A 55 9.94 -1.44 6.88
CA GLN A 55 11.03 -0.77 6.20
C GLN A 55 10.59 -0.16 4.87
N THR A 56 11.40 0.78 4.38
CA THR A 56 11.25 1.42 3.07
C THR A 56 12.50 1.13 2.26
N LEU A 57 12.34 0.44 1.13
CA LEU A 57 13.41 -0.03 0.27
C LEU A 57 13.37 0.74 -1.05
N SER A 58 14.52 1.27 -1.44
CA SER A 58 14.69 1.89 -2.76
C SER A 58 15.07 0.83 -3.80
N GLU A 59 14.95 1.17 -5.09
CA GLU A 59 15.37 0.33 -6.21
C GLU A 59 16.79 -0.27 -6.02
N SER A 60 17.70 0.51 -5.45
CA SER A 60 19.08 0.09 -5.14
C SER A 60 19.18 -1.06 -4.13
N ASP A 61 18.17 -1.24 -3.30
CA ASP A 61 18.14 -2.21 -2.20
C ASP A 61 17.36 -3.50 -2.57
N TYR A 62 16.69 -3.52 -3.74
CA TYR A 62 15.67 -4.52 -4.05
C TYR A 62 15.69 -4.94 -5.53
N ASN A 63 16.48 -5.97 -5.86
CA ASN A 63 16.82 -6.37 -7.23
C ASN A 63 15.68 -7.11 -7.99
N GLU A 64 14.60 -7.52 -7.31
CA GLU A 64 13.48 -8.27 -7.93
C GLU A 64 12.43 -7.40 -8.62
N TYR A 65 12.42 -6.09 -8.35
CA TYR A 65 11.54 -5.10 -9.01
C TYR A 65 12.29 -4.11 -9.90
N ALA A 66 13.51 -4.45 -10.35
CA ALA A 66 14.33 -3.64 -11.27
C ALA A 66 13.66 -3.26 -12.62
N PHE A 67 12.42 -3.72 -12.84
CA PHE A 67 11.56 -3.29 -13.94
C PHE A 67 10.86 -1.93 -13.70
N TYR A 68 10.72 -1.50 -12.45
CA TYR A 68 10.10 -0.21 -12.09
C TYR A 68 11.20 0.76 -11.66
N GLN A 69 11.85 1.39 -12.65
CA GLN A 69 12.76 2.49 -12.39
C GLN A 69 12.03 3.56 -11.56
N ASP A 70 12.66 4.03 -10.49
CA ASP A 70 12.14 5.05 -9.56
C ASP A 70 10.99 4.62 -8.62
N ALA A 71 10.76 3.32 -8.44
CA ALA A 71 9.80 2.83 -7.46
C ALA A 71 10.40 2.64 -6.05
N VAL A 72 9.58 2.87 -5.03
CA VAL A 72 9.88 2.59 -3.63
C VAL A 72 8.96 1.48 -3.14
N ASN A 73 9.53 0.45 -2.49
CA ASN A 73 8.79 -0.60 -1.80
C ASN A 73 8.71 -0.29 -0.31
N VAL A 74 7.51 -0.12 0.23
CA VAL A 74 7.27 -0.03 1.67
C VAL A 74 6.72 -1.37 2.15
N GLN A 75 7.51 -2.10 2.93
CA GLN A 75 7.09 -3.37 3.51
C GLN A 75 6.28 -3.14 4.78
N VAL A 76 5.11 -3.77 4.86
CA VAL A 76 4.17 -3.66 5.96
C VAL A 76 3.84 -5.05 6.46
N SER A 77 3.86 -5.24 7.78
CA SER A 77 3.27 -6.42 8.42
C SER A 77 1.87 -6.10 8.89
N PHE A 78 0.88 -6.96 8.62
CA PHE A 78 -0.48 -6.81 9.14
C PHE A 78 -1.23 -8.14 9.14
N ILE A 79 -2.39 -8.17 9.80
CA ILE A 79 -3.31 -9.30 9.82
C ILE A 79 -4.50 -8.97 8.91
N PRO A 80 -4.68 -9.65 7.76
CA PRO A 80 -5.83 -9.46 6.90
C PRO A 80 -7.09 -10.04 7.56
N GLU A 81 -8.16 -9.26 7.55
CA GLU A 81 -9.51 -9.67 7.96
C GLU A 81 -10.51 -9.29 6.87
N GLY A 82 -11.52 -10.13 6.62
CA GLY A 82 -12.52 -9.87 5.57
C GLY A 82 -12.02 -10.01 4.13
N THR A 83 -10.79 -10.51 3.94
CA THR A 83 -10.21 -10.83 2.62
C THR A 83 -10.74 -12.16 2.07
N ASP A 84 -10.55 -12.40 0.77
CA ASP A 84 -10.90 -13.67 0.13
C ASP A 84 -9.95 -14.83 0.51
N GLU A 85 -10.23 -16.04 -0.01
CA GLU A 85 -9.49 -17.28 0.27
C GLU A 85 -8.01 -17.26 -0.17
N SER A 86 -7.59 -16.30 -1.00
CA SER A 86 -6.19 -16.17 -1.42
C SER A 86 -5.27 -15.58 -0.34
N MET A 87 -5.86 -15.01 0.73
CA MET A 87 -5.14 -14.44 1.86
C MET A 87 -5.26 -15.34 3.09
N PRO A 88 -4.17 -15.57 3.85
CA PRO A 88 -4.22 -16.33 5.09
C PRO A 88 -4.94 -15.51 6.18
N ALA A 89 -6.26 -15.60 6.21
CA ALA A 89 -7.10 -14.88 7.16
C ALA A 89 -6.65 -15.12 8.62
N GLY A 90 -6.52 -14.04 9.38
CA GLY A 90 -6.19 -14.10 10.81
C GLY A 90 -4.72 -14.44 11.14
N ARG A 91 -3.81 -14.48 10.15
CA ARG A 91 -2.36 -14.60 10.38
C ARG A 91 -1.65 -13.34 9.92
N SER A 92 -0.59 -12.96 10.64
CA SER A 92 0.25 -11.86 10.19
C SER A 92 0.98 -12.24 8.90
N ILE A 93 0.94 -11.36 7.91
CA ILE A 93 1.67 -11.43 6.65
C ILE A 93 2.59 -10.22 6.51
N THR A 94 3.56 -10.31 5.61
CA THR A 94 4.33 -9.17 5.11
C THR A 94 3.87 -8.87 3.70
N TRP A 95 3.64 -7.60 3.40
CA TRP A 95 3.17 -7.13 2.11
C TRP A 95 3.93 -5.88 1.69
N GLY A 96 4.35 -5.81 0.44
CA GLY A 96 4.97 -4.65 -0.17
C GLY A 96 3.94 -3.73 -0.79
N PHE A 97 4.04 -2.45 -0.48
CA PHE A 97 3.33 -1.37 -1.19
C PHE A 97 4.34 -0.71 -2.13
N LEU A 98 4.03 -0.71 -3.42
CA LEU A 98 4.89 -0.12 -4.44
C LEU A 98 4.39 1.28 -4.77
N LEU A 99 5.28 2.27 -4.62
CA LEU A 99 4.99 3.67 -4.83
C LEU A 99 5.91 4.29 -5.89
N THR A 100 5.36 5.22 -6.65
CA THR A 100 6.07 6.06 -7.64
C THR A 100 5.84 7.52 -7.31
N ASP A 101 6.83 8.36 -7.61
CA ASP A 101 6.66 9.82 -7.52
C ASP A 101 5.91 10.33 -8.76
N VAL A 102 4.76 10.96 -8.53
CA VAL A 102 3.97 11.60 -9.58
C VAL A 102 3.98 13.11 -9.35
N SER A 103 4.92 13.78 -10.00
CA SER A 103 5.10 15.24 -9.93
C SER A 103 5.36 15.76 -8.51
N GLY A 104 6.21 15.07 -7.75
CA GLY A 104 6.56 15.45 -6.38
C GLY A 104 5.54 14.97 -5.34
N SER A 105 4.78 13.92 -5.63
CA SER A 105 3.83 13.31 -4.70
C SER A 105 3.77 11.81 -4.93
N TRP A 106 4.08 11.03 -3.88
CA TRP A 106 4.05 9.58 -3.95
C TRP A 106 2.63 9.04 -4.13
N ARG A 107 2.47 8.07 -5.04
CA ARG A 107 1.22 7.35 -5.32
C ARG A 107 1.45 5.86 -5.24
N VAL A 108 0.48 5.13 -4.70
CA VAL A 108 0.47 3.67 -4.72
C VAL A 108 0.05 3.22 -6.12
N PHE A 109 0.89 2.48 -6.82
CA PHE A 109 0.55 1.96 -8.15
C PHE A 109 0.34 0.44 -8.14
N ASP A 110 0.96 -0.28 -7.21
CA ASP A 110 0.85 -1.73 -7.10
C ASP A 110 1.12 -2.20 -5.66
N SER A 111 0.82 -3.47 -5.37
CA SER A 111 1.11 -4.12 -4.10
C SER A 111 1.22 -5.63 -4.25
N GLY A 112 2.06 -6.28 -3.44
CA GLY A 112 2.27 -7.71 -3.54
C GLY A 112 2.92 -8.32 -2.30
N GLN A 113 3.00 -9.64 -2.26
CA GLN A 113 3.85 -10.33 -1.27
C GLN A 113 5.29 -9.82 -1.42
N GLY A 114 5.91 -9.44 -0.30
CA GLY A 114 7.29 -8.97 -0.24
C GLY A 114 8.23 -9.93 0.48
#